data_AF-A0A838VYL5-F1
#
_entry.id   AF-A0A838VYL5-F1
#
_cell.length_a   1.000
_cell.length_b   1.000
_cell.length_c   1.000
_cell.angle_alpha   90.00
_cell.angle_beta   90.00
_cell.angle_gamma   90.00
#
_symmetry.space_group_name_H-M   'P 1'
#
loop_
_entity.id
_entity.type
_entity.pdbx_description
1 polymer ?
#
loop_
_entity_poly.entity_id
_entity_poly.type
_entity_poly.pdbx_seq_one_letter_code
_entity_poly.pdbx_strand_id
1 'polypeptide(L)'
;MTEEREKNVIECYVCGTVETIPFRCNYCKEHFCSDHRNPINHSCPFVNSYKKKRQDMLHGNQNNGGPNISFSQIFSKIIHIKTSKTELLHLTVATLLVTAVGLSLNGYRYFSWQFLAIFISAFLVHELAHKFLAQYYGSWAEFRAQMSGLLITAISALPIMPFKFIAPGAVMVALSDRKKFGRVALIGPVTNLVMGFSFLLLSLFYSSYSPYFATGASFNGWIAMFNLIPLGVLDGQKILEWNKLVWAITIAAAMGLFIIGYL
;
A
#
# COMPACT_ATOMS: atom_id res chain seq x y z
N MET A 1 -39.61 -1.79 40.99
CA MET A 1 -39.56 -1.40 39.55
C MET A 1 -39.56 -2.68 38.74
N THR A 2 -40.63 -3.45 38.89
CA THR A 2 -41.83 -3.49 38.01
C THR A 2 -41.58 -4.41 36.83
N GLU A 3 -42.33 -5.50 36.84
CA GLU A 3 -42.50 -6.56 35.84
C GLU A 3 -43.11 -6.03 34.51
N GLU A 4 -42.77 -4.81 34.10
CA GLU A 4 -43.34 -4.12 32.94
C GLU A 4 -42.39 -4.03 31.73
N ARG A 5 -41.20 -4.64 31.77
CA ARG A 5 -40.30 -4.72 30.59
C ARG A 5 -40.52 -5.94 29.72
N GLU A 6 -41.64 -6.63 29.89
CA GLU A 6 -42.17 -7.55 28.90
C GLU A 6 -43.04 -6.74 27.93
N LYS A 7 -42.50 -6.40 26.74
CA LYS A 7 -43.22 -6.11 25.46
C LYS A 7 -42.48 -5.10 24.59
N ASN A 8 -41.46 -5.59 23.89
CA ASN A 8 -41.41 -5.52 22.42
C ASN A 8 -40.11 -6.17 21.99
N VAL A 9 -40.07 -7.49 22.10
CA VAL A 9 -39.05 -8.27 21.43
C VAL A 9 -39.36 -8.18 19.95
N ILE A 10 -38.56 -7.40 19.22
CA ILE A 10 -38.76 -7.18 17.80
C ILE A 10 -38.04 -8.31 17.04
N GLU A 11 -38.84 -9.22 16.49
CA GLU A 11 -38.36 -10.33 15.69
C GLU A 11 -38.14 -9.92 14.24
N CYS A 12 -37.22 -10.62 13.56
CA CYS A 12 -37.09 -10.47 12.12
C CYS A 12 -38.35 -11.00 11.42
N TYR A 13 -38.95 -10.18 10.57
CA TYR A 13 -40.14 -10.53 9.77
C TYR A 13 -39.95 -11.77 8.86
N VAL A 14 -38.71 -12.14 8.52
CA VAL A 14 -38.41 -13.27 7.62
C VAL A 14 -38.12 -14.56 8.38
N CYS A 15 -37.30 -14.50 9.43
CA CYS A 15 -36.72 -15.68 10.07
C CYS A 15 -36.98 -15.79 11.57
N GLY A 16 -37.70 -14.83 12.17
CA GLY A 16 -38.05 -14.85 13.59
C GLY A 16 -36.89 -14.62 14.57
N THR A 17 -35.66 -14.43 14.06
CA THR A 17 -34.49 -14.24 14.94
C THR A 17 -34.59 -12.92 15.67
N VAL A 18 -34.34 -12.98 16.98
CA VAL A 18 -34.32 -11.81 17.87
C VAL A 18 -32.88 -11.32 17.97
N GLU A 19 -32.66 -10.08 17.56
CA GLU A 19 -31.39 -9.38 17.79
C GLU A 19 -31.61 -8.23 18.79
N THR A 20 -30.57 -7.91 19.55
CA THR A 20 -30.59 -6.80 20.53
C THR A 20 -30.78 -5.43 19.87
N ILE A 21 -30.43 -5.31 18.58
CA ILE A 21 -30.56 -4.08 17.80
C ILE A 21 -31.25 -4.40 16.46
N PRO A 22 -32.59 -4.28 16.37
CA PRO A 22 -33.32 -4.59 15.15
C PRO A 22 -33.15 -3.50 14.08
N PHE A 23 -33.08 -3.91 12.82
CA PHE A 23 -33.02 -2.99 11.68
C PHE A 23 -34.41 -2.73 11.12
N ARG A 24 -34.83 -1.45 11.05
CA ARG A 24 -36.09 -1.07 10.40
C ARG A 24 -35.86 -0.70 8.94
N CYS A 25 -36.55 -1.36 8.01
CA CYS A 25 -36.42 -1.04 6.59
C CYS A 25 -37.05 0.33 6.25
N ASN A 26 -36.31 1.17 5.53
CA ASN A 26 -36.80 2.50 5.15
C ASN A 26 -37.99 2.47 4.17
N TYR A 27 -38.22 1.33 3.49
CA TYR A 27 -39.26 1.18 2.48
C TYR A 27 -40.52 0.51 3.04
N CYS A 28 -40.44 -0.77 3.44
CA CYS A 28 -41.60 -1.52 3.96
C CYS A 28 -41.90 -1.29 5.44
N LYS A 29 -41.03 -0.58 6.18
CA LYS A 29 -41.18 -0.24 7.61
C LYS A 29 -41.16 -1.41 8.61
N GLU A 30 -41.04 -2.64 8.13
CA GLU A 30 -40.82 -3.85 8.95
C GLU A 30 -39.41 -3.94 9.56
N HIS A 31 -39.25 -4.85 10.51
CA HIS A 31 -38.00 -5.08 11.26
C HIS A 31 -37.28 -6.38 10.85
N PHE A 32 -35.95 -6.34 10.84
CA PHE A 32 -35.09 -7.42 10.33
C PHE A 32 -33.81 -7.59 11.15
N CYS A 33 -33.23 -8.80 11.10
CA CYS A 33 -31.91 -9.12 11.64
C CYS A 33 -30.79 -8.64 10.70
N SER A 34 -29.54 -8.81 11.13
CA SER A 34 -28.33 -8.40 10.40
C SER A 34 -28.24 -9.00 8.98
N ASP A 35 -28.70 -10.24 8.79
CA ASP A 35 -28.67 -10.93 7.51
C ASP A 35 -29.78 -10.50 6.55
N HIS A 36 -30.96 -10.17 7.09
CA HIS A 36 -32.15 -9.79 6.31
C HIS A 36 -32.37 -8.28 6.20
N ARG A 37 -31.44 -7.45 6.71
CA ARG A 37 -31.59 -5.98 6.70
C ARG A 37 -31.68 -5.35 5.30
N ASN A 38 -31.11 -5.99 4.28
CA ASN A 38 -31.11 -5.47 2.90
C ASN A 38 -32.44 -5.79 2.19
N PRO A 39 -33.05 -4.84 1.45
CA PRO A 39 -34.30 -5.06 0.71
C PRO A 39 -34.32 -6.24 -0.26
N ILE A 40 -33.15 -6.68 -0.75
CA ILE A 40 -32.99 -7.85 -1.62
C ILE A 40 -33.07 -9.15 -0.80
N ASN A 41 -32.57 -9.15 0.43
CA ASN A 41 -32.45 -10.34 1.27
C ASN A 41 -33.80 -10.72 1.92
N HIS A 42 -34.76 -9.79 2.01
CA HIS A 42 -36.09 -10.04 2.56
C HIS A 42 -37.23 -9.86 1.54
N SER A 43 -36.94 -9.88 0.24
CA SER A 43 -37.94 -9.74 -0.83
C SER A 43 -38.89 -8.55 -0.63
N CYS A 44 -38.33 -7.37 -0.38
CA CYS A 44 -39.11 -6.16 -0.09
C CYS A 44 -40.13 -5.85 -1.20
N PRO A 45 -41.41 -5.53 -0.89
CA PRO A 45 -42.39 -5.10 -1.89
C PRO A 45 -41.93 -3.89 -2.72
N PHE A 46 -41.09 -3.04 -2.14
CA PHE A 46 -40.53 -1.84 -2.76
C PHE A 46 -39.10 -2.04 -3.29
N VAL A 47 -38.70 -3.29 -3.58
CA VAL A 47 -37.35 -3.59 -4.09
C VAL A 47 -37.03 -2.85 -5.39
N ASN A 48 -38.04 -2.59 -6.24
CA ASN A 48 -37.87 -1.83 -7.47
C ASN A 48 -37.51 -0.37 -7.19
N SER A 49 -38.13 0.26 -6.20
CA SER A 49 -37.80 1.62 -5.75
C SER A 49 -36.40 1.67 -5.14
N TYR A 50 -36.01 0.65 -4.36
CA TYR A 50 -34.65 0.49 -3.85
C TYR A 50 -33.61 0.36 -4.99
N LYS A 51 -33.89 -0.51 -5.98
CA LYS A 51 -33.03 -0.73 -7.15
C LYS A 51 -32.92 0.55 -8.00
N LYS A 52 -34.03 1.24 -8.25
CA LYS A 52 -34.06 2.51 -9.00
C LYS A 52 -33.25 3.59 -8.27
N LYS A 53 -33.47 3.80 -6.97
CA LYS A 53 -32.69 4.77 -6.17
C LYS A 53 -31.20 4.44 -6.16
N ARG A 54 -30.84 3.15 -6.07
CA ARG A 54 -29.45 2.69 -6.18
C ARG A 54 -28.88 2.94 -7.58
N GLN A 55 -29.66 2.71 -8.63
CA GLN A 55 -29.29 2.97 -10.01
C GLN A 55 -29.13 4.48 -10.26
N ASP A 56 -30.02 5.31 -9.74
CA ASP A 56 -29.93 6.77 -9.82
C ASP A 56 -28.72 7.31 -9.07
N MET A 57 -28.32 6.71 -7.93
CA MET A 57 -27.05 7.04 -7.27
C MET A 57 -25.81 6.62 -8.08
N LEU A 58 -25.91 5.55 -8.88
CA LEU A 58 -24.82 5.08 -9.74
C LEU A 58 -24.74 5.86 -11.06
N HIS A 59 -25.88 6.26 -11.64
CA HIS A 59 -26.00 6.97 -12.92
C HIS A 59 -26.13 8.49 -12.78
N GLY A 60 -26.41 9.01 -11.58
CA GLY A 60 -26.48 10.45 -11.28
C GLY A 60 -25.16 11.21 -11.47
N ASN A 61 -24.12 10.52 -11.94
CA ASN A 61 -22.84 11.10 -12.35
C ASN A 61 -22.67 11.20 -13.89
N GLN A 62 -23.68 10.86 -14.69
CA GLN A 62 -23.58 10.85 -16.18
C GLN A 62 -24.33 11.97 -16.90
N ASN A 63 -25.13 12.80 -16.22
CA ASN A 63 -25.92 13.88 -16.86
C ASN A 63 -25.36 15.30 -16.66
N ASN A 64 -24.14 15.44 -16.14
CA ASN A 64 -23.39 16.68 -16.33
C ASN A 64 -22.54 16.48 -17.58
N GLY A 65 -22.65 17.38 -18.56
CA GLY A 65 -21.75 17.44 -19.70
C GLY A 65 -20.34 17.14 -19.22
N GLY A 66 -19.71 16.12 -19.84
CA GLY A 66 -18.47 15.53 -19.34
C GLY A 66 -17.54 16.64 -18.90
N PRO A 67 -16.97 16.60 -17.68
CA PRO A 67 -16.05 17.65 -17.33
C PRO A 67 -14.99 17.63 -18.42
N ASN A 68 -14.64 18.79 -18.97
CA ASN A 68 -13.31 18.94 -19.54
C ASN A 68 -12.38 18.72 -18.35
N ILE A 69 -12.13 17.44 -18.03
CA ILE A 69 -11.29 17.01 -16.94
C ILE A 69 -9.91 17.43 -17.41
N SER A 70 -9.56 18.66 -17.07
CA SER A 70 -8.22 19.17 -17.27
C SER A 70 -7.27 18.19 -16.59
N PHE A 71 -6.17 17.86 -17.26
CA PHE A 71 -5.10 17.06 -16.66
C PHE A 71 -4.72 17.61 -15.26
N SER A 72 -4.83 18.93 -15.07
CA SER A 72 -4.65 19.62 -13.79
C SER A 72 -5.63 19.18 -12.68
N GLN A 73 -6.88 18.83 -12.99
CA GLN A 73 -7.88 18.39 -12.00
C GLN A 73 -7.71 16.91 -11.62
N ILE A 74 -7.20 16.08 -12.54
CA ILE A 74 -6.75 14.71 -12.25
C ILE A 74 -5.53 14.79 -11.33
N PHE A 75 -4.57 15.64 -11.69
CA PHE A 75 -3.36 15.86 -10.91
C PHE A 75 -3.67 16.41 -9.50
N SER A 76 -4.63 17.33 -9.37
CA SER A 76 -5.01 17.89 -8.06
C SER A 76 -5.68 16.87 -7.14
N LYS A 77 -6.44 15.90 -7.67
CA LYS A 77 -6.95 14.76 -6.90
C LYS A 77 -5.88 13.73 -6.56
N ILE A 78 -4.89 13.53 -7.42
CA ILE A 78 -3.73 12.64 -7.17
C ILE A 78 -2.80 13.21 -6.09
N ILE A 79 -2.65 14.54 -6.02
CA ILE A 79 -1.73 15.21 -5.09
C ILE A 79 -2.28 15.32 -3.66
N HIS A 80 -3.59 15.14 -3.43
CA HIS A 80 -4.18 15.19 -2.09
C HIS A 80 -3.94 13.90 -1.28
N ILE A 81 -2.66 13.60 -1.08
CA ILE A 81 -2.18 12.52 -0.22
C ILE A 81 -2.32 12.95 1.23
N LYS A 82 -3.01 12.14 2.03
CA LYS A 82 -3.11 12.40 3.47
C LYS A 82 -1.81 11.99 4.14
N THR A 83 -1.15 12.93 4.81
CA THR A 83 0.07 12.69 5.60
C THR A 83 -0.12 13.22 7.01
N SER A 84 0.27 12.44 8.02
CA SER A 84 0.26 12.90 9.41
C SER A 84 1.63 13.45 9.84
N LYS A 85 1.66 14.30 10.88
CA LYS A 85 2.94 14.79 11.45
C LYS A 85 3.82 13.65 11.96
N THR A 86 3.19 12.62 12.55
CA THR A 86 3.88 11.43 13.06
C THR A 86 4.50 10.60 11.95
N GLU A 87 3.80 10.46 10.81
CA GLU A 87 4.34 9.80 9.63
C GLU A 87 5.55 10.55 9.08
N LEU A 88 5.45 11.89 8.97
CA LEU A 88 6.58 12.70 8.50
C LEU A 88 7.81 12.49 9.39
N LEU A 89 7.64 12.47 10.72
CA LEU A 89 8.73 12.19 11.66
C LEU A 89 9.30 10.79 11.49
N HIS A 90 8.46 9.76 11.35
CA HIS A 90 8.93 8.40 11.15
C HIS A 90 9.69 8.24 9.82
N LEU A 91 9.17 8.85 8.76
CA LEU A 91 9.76 8.81 7.43
C LEU A 91 11.09 9.57 7.39
N THR A 92 11.21 10.71 8.08
CA THR A 92 12.49 11.42 8.21
C THR A 92 13.52 10.61 8.99
N VAL A 93 13.15 10.03 10.14
CA VAL A 93 14.04 9.15 10.92
C VAL A 93 14.49 7.94 10.10
N ALA A 94 13.56 7.27 9.42
CA ALA A 94 13.88 6.16 8.53
C ALA A 94 14.83 6.57 7.39
N THR A 95 14.58 7.71 6.75
CA THR A 95 15.42 8.22 5.65
C THR A 95 16.83 8.56 6.12
N LEU A 96 16.98 9.18 7.29
CA LEU A 96 18.30 9.46 7.88
C LEU A 96 19.07 8.17 8.16
N LEU A 97 18.37 7.14 8.64
CA LEU A 97 18.98 5.84 8.93
C LEU A 97 19.39 5.10 7.64
N VAL A 98 18.54 5.11 6.62
CA VAL A 98 18.85 4.58 5.28
C VAL A 98 20.05 5.31 4.67
N THR A 99 20.14 6.62 4.86
CA THR A 99 21.29 7.45 4.44
C THR A 99 22.57 6.99 5.15
N ALA A 100 22.51 6.75 6.47
CA ALA A 100 23.64 6.22 7.21
C ALA A 100 24.09 4.83 6.71
N VAL A 101 23.13 3.94 6.42
CA VAL A 101 23.44 2.63 5.80
C VAL A 101 24.13 2.82 4.45
N GLY A 102 23.65 3.73 3.59
CA GLY A 102 24.30 4.05 2.32
C GLY A 102 25.74 4.53 2.50
N LEU A 103 25.98 5.48 3.42
CA LEU A 103 27.33 5.98 3.72
C LEU A 103 28.25 4.90 4.29
N SER A 104 27.70 3.93 5.02
CA SER A 104 28.47 2.81 5.60
C SER A 104 29.13 1.92 4.55
N LEU A 105 28.59 1.85 3.33
CA LEU A 105 29.15 1.07 2.22
C LEU A 105 30.52 1.60 1.76
N ASN A 106 30.75 2.90 1.93
CA ASN A 106 32.04 3.54 1.66
C ASN A 106 32.83 3.80 2.95
N GLY A 107 32.47 3.13 4.06
CA GLY A 107 33.10 3.30 5.37
C GLY A 107 33.05 4.74 5.89
N TYR A 108 32.04 5.51 5.51
CA TYR A 108 31.88 6.94 5.85
C TYR A 108 33.02 7.86 5.38
N ARG A 109 33.84 7.42 4.42
CA ARG A 109 35.02 8.17 3.96
C ARG A 109 34.70 9.27 2.95
N TYR A 110 33.71 9.04 2.09
CA TYR A 110 33.36 9.94 0.99
C TYR A 110 31.87 10.25 0.97
N PHE A 111 31.55 11.48 0.61
CA PHE A 111 30.19 11.98 0.52
C PHE A 111 29.88 12.32 -0.94
N SER A 112 28.94 11.61 -1.56
CA SER A 112 28.47 11.84 -2.93
C SER A 112 26.97 12.07 -2.95
N TRP A 113 26.55 13.25 -3.41
CA TRP A 113 25.14 13.60 -3.53
C TRP A 113 24.39 12.69 -4.50
N GLN A 114 25.03 12.29 -5.61
CA GLN A 114 24.42 11.40 -6.61
C GLN A 114 24.14 10.02 -6.01
N PHE A 115 25.13 9.47 -5.30
CA PHE A 115 25.00 8.18 -4.63
C PHE A 115 23.89 8.21 -3.56
N LEU A 116 23.85 9.25 -2.74
CA LEU A 116 22.80 9.40 -1.72
C LEU A 116 21.41 9.59 -2.32
N ALA A 117 21.29 10.35 -3.41
CA ALA A 117 20.01 10.54 -4.09
C ALA A 117 19.45 9.20 -4.61
N ILE A 118 20.30 8.33 -5.18
CA ILE A 118 19.92 6.99 -5.61
C ILE A 118 19.45 6.14 -4.43
N PHE A 119 20.16 6.16 -3.31
CA PHE A 119 19.81 5.38 -2.12
C PHE A 119 18.49 5.84 -1.48
N ILE A 120 18.36 7.15 -1.27
CA ILE A 120 17.17 7.75 -0.64
C ILE A 120 15.95 7.55 -1.54
N SER A 121 16.08 7.72 -2.86
CA SER A 121 14.96 7.53 -3.79
C SER A 121 14.49 6.08 -3.84
N ALA A 122 15.39 5.09 -3.82
CA ALA A 122 15.03 3.67 -3.79
C ALA A 122 14.16 3.29 -2.57
N PHE A 123 14.38 3.94 -1.42
CA PHE A 123 13.53 3.75 -0.25
C PHE A 123 12.24 4.60 -0.32
N LEU A 124 12.36 5.90 -0.57
CA LEU A 124 11.21 6.80 -0.52
C LEU A 124 10.17 6.50 -1.59
N VAL A 125 10.60 6.27 -2.84
CA VAL A 125 9.67 5.97 -3.93
C VAL A 125 8.95 4.66 -3.66
N HIS A 126 9.63 3.66 -3.11
CA HIS A 126 9.05 2.37 -2.73
C HIS A 126 7.93 2.54 -1.68
N GLU A 127 8.24 3.15 -0.54
CA GLU A 127 7.27 3.35 0.55
C GLU A 127 6.11 4.26 0.13
N LEU A 128 6.42 5.35 -0.59
CA LEU A 128 5.40 6.26 -1.08
C LEU A 128 4.51 5.59 -2.13
N ALA A 129 5.03 4.67 -2.95
CA ALA A 129 4.21 3.93 -3.91
C ALA A 129 3.16 3.06 -3.23
N HIS A 130 3.52 2.34 -2.16
CA HIS A 130 2.54 1.60 -1.35
C HIS A 130 1.43 2.52 -0.85
N LYS A 131 1.85 3.67 -0.29
CA LYS A 131 0.94 4.66 0.26
C LYS A 131 0.01 5.24 -0.81
N PHE A 132 0.56 5.66 -1.95
CA PHE A 132 -0.19 6.26 -3.04
C PHE A 132 -1.23 5.29 -3.59
N LEU A 133 -0.85 4.04 -3.85
CA LEU A 133 -1.79 3.05 -4.37
C LEU A 133 -2.88 2.70 -3.35
N ALA A 134 -2.53 2.62 -2.07
CA ALA A 134 -3.51 2.37 -1.00
C ALA A 134 -4.51 3.53 -0.86
N GLN A 135 -4.05 4.78 -0.85
CA GLN A 135 -4.91 5.95 -0.77
C GLN A 135 -5.74 6.13 -2.05
N TYR A 136 -5.19 5.80 -3.22
CA TYR A 136 -5.93 5.74 -4.48
C TYR A 136 -7.09 4.73 -4.41
N TYR A 137 -6.92 3.60 -3.71
CA TYR A 137 -8.01 2.67 -3.43
C TYR A 137 -9.01 3.13 -2.36
N GLY A 138 -8.86 4.34 -1.82
CA GLY A 138 -9.73 4.92 -0.80
C GLY A 138 -9.40 4.46 0.62
N SER A 139 -8.24 3.85 0.85
CA SER A 139 -7.82 3.38 2.17
C SER A 139 -7.07 4.43 2.96
N TRP A 140 -7.17 4.38 4.27
CA TRP A 140 -6.15 4.96 5.12
C TRP A 140 -4.82 4.19 4.93
N ALA A 141 -3.74 4.95 4.81
CA ALA A 141 -2.38 4.44 4.71
C ALA A 141 -1.38 5.46 5.28
N GLU A 142 -0.55 5.03 6.23
CA GLU A 142 0.52 5.84 6.82
C GLU A 142 1.77 5.00 7.06
N PHE A 143 2.94 5.57 6.76
CA PHE A 143 4.22 4.97 7.13
C PHE A 143 4.44 4.99 8.65
N ARG A 144 4.80 3.83 9.21
CA ARG A 144 5.15 3.67 10.63
C ARG A 144 6.53 3.03 10.75
N ALA A 145 7.46 3.74 11.38
CA ALA A 145 8.71 3.14 11.80
C ALA A 145 8.45 2.13 12.92
N GLN A 146 9.13 0.99 12.86
CA GLN A 146 9.06 -0.05 13.88
C GLN A 146 10.38 -0.13 14.61
N MET A 147 10.36 -0.20 15.94
CA MET A 147 11.59 -0.16 16.74
C MET A 147 12.57 -1.29 16.40
N SER A 148 12.07 -2.51 16.19
CA SER A 148 12.89 -3.65 15.75
C SER A 148 13.54 -3.38 14.39
N GLY A 149 12.78 -2.85 13.44
CA GLY A 149 13.24 -2.49 12.10
C GLY A 149 14.29 -1.37 12.10
N LEU A 150 14.07 -0.33 12.91
CA LEU A 150 15.04 0.74 13.14
C LEU A 150 16.33 0.19 13.74
N LEU A 151 16.26 -0.69 14.75
CA LEU A 151 17.46 -1.29 15.35
C LEU A 151 18.26 -2.13 14.35
N ILE A 152 17.58 -3.00 13.57
CA ILE A 152 18.23 -3.83 12.54
C ILE A 152 18.92 -2.95 11.49
N THR A 153 18.23 -1.88 11.05
CA THR A 153 18.77 -0.95 10.06
C THR A 153 19.93 -0.13 10.65
N ALA A 154 19.88 0.25 11.93
CA ALA A 154 20.95 0.96 12.63
C ALA A 154 22.21 0.09 12.78
N ILE A 155 22.05 -1.18 13.19
CA ILE A 155 23.15 -2.14 13.28
C ILE A 155 23.77 -2.36 11.90
N SER A 156 22.94 -2.42 10.85
CA SER A 156 23.41 -2.56 9.48
C SER A 156 24.25 -1.37 9.00
N ALA A 157 24.07 -0.18 9.58
CA ALA A 157 24.88 1.00 9.28
C ALA A 157 26.33 0.89 9.80
N LEU A 158 26.67 -0.14 10.58
CA LEU A 158 28.07 -0.38 10.95
C LEU A 158 28.88 -0.81 9.70
N PRO A 159 30.05 -0.20 9.40
CA PRO A 159 30.83 -0.52 8.20
C PRO A 159 31.27 -1.98 8.11
N ILE A 160 31.47 -2.62 9.26
CA ILE A 160 31.97 -4.01 9.36
C ILE A 160 30.95 -5.06 8.91
N MET A 161 29.66 -4.69 8.79
CA MET A 161 28.60 -5.61 8.41
C MET A 161 28.65 -5.90 6.90
N PRO A 162 28.86 -7.18 6.49
CA PRO A 162 28.96 -7.56 5.08
C PRO A 162 27.61 -7.51 4.36
N PHE A 163 26.52 -7.71 5.09
CA PHE A 163 25.16 -7.59 4.58
C PHE A 163 24.46 -6.42 5.27
N LYS A 164 23.91 -5.51 4.47
CA LYS A 164 23.12 -4.38 4.96
C LYS A 164 21.67 -4.82 4.98
N PHE A 165 20.95 -4.65 6.08
CA PHE A 165 19.50 -4.87 6.12
C PHE A 165 18.79 -3.53 6.25
N ILE A 166 17.78 -3.28 5.41
CA ILE A 166 17.03 -2.03 5.39
C ILE A 166 15.55 -2.35 5.55
N ALA A 167 15.05 -2.19 6.76
CA ALA A 167 13.64 -2.40 7.10
C ALA A 167 13.22 -1.44 8.22
N PRO A 168 13.35 -0.11 8.05
CA PRO A 168 13.11 0.85 9.13
C PRO A 168 11.63 0.94 9.58
N GLY A 169 10.71 0.48 8.74
CA GLY A 169 9.28 0.54 8.99
C GLY A 169 8.47 -0.10 7.86
N ALA A 170 7.17 0.14 7.87
CA ALA A 170 6.26 -0.27 6.80
C ALA A 170 5.07 0.68 6.70
N VAL A 171 4.47 0.76 5.51
CA VAL A 171 3.17 1.43 5.32
C VAL A 171 2.03 0.55 5.87
N MET A 172 1.35 1.05 6.90
CA MET A 172 0.19 0.39 7.48
C MET A 172 -1.05 0.72 6.65
N VAL A 173 -1.76 -0.30 6.16
CA VAL A 173 -2.91 -0.13 5.25
C VAL A 173 -4.15 -0.86 5.79
N ALA A 174 -5.29 -0.16 5.83
CA ALA A 174 -6.57 -0.69 6.30
C ALA A 174 -7.45 -1.28 5.17
N LEU A 175 -6.85 -2.11 4.30
CA LEU A 175 -7.57 -2.72 3.17
C LEU A 175 -8.11 -4.11 3.52
N SER A 176 -9.39 -4.35 3.25
CA SER A 176 -10.01 -5.68 3.41
C SER A 176 -10.01 -6.51 2.12
N ASP A 177 -9.96 -5.87 0.95
CA ASP A 177 -9.93 -6.56 -0.34
C ASP A 177 -8.54 -7.17 -0.61
N ARG A 178 -8.46 -8.51 -0.53
CA ARG A 178 -7.22 -9.28 -0.77
C ARG A 178 -6.57 -8.98 -2.12
N LYS A 179 -7.35 -8.74 -3.19
CA LYS A 179 -6.79 -8.45 -4.52
C LYS A 179 -6.12 -7.08 -4.53
N LYS A 180 -6.77 -6.07 -3.96
CA LYS A 180 -6.18 -4.74 -3.87
C LYS A 180 -4.98 -4.74 -2.89
N PHE A 181 -5.06 -5.48 -1.80
CA PHE A 181 -3.99 -5.58 -0.82
C PHE A 181 -2.72 -6.18 -1.42
N GLY A 182 -2.85 -7.27 -2.19
CA GLY A 182 -1.70 -7.85 -2.91
C GLY A 182 -1.10 -6.91 -3.96
N ARG A 183 -1.92 -6.13 -4.68
CA ARG A 183 -1.43 -5.09 -5.60
C ARG A 183 -0.70 -3.96 -4.87
N VAL A 184 -1.20 -3.54 -3.70
CA VAL A 184 -0.51 -2.57 -2.85
C VAL A 184 0.83 -3.15 -2.40
N ALA A 185 0.92 -4.40 -1.94
CA ALA A 185 2.20 -5.00 -1.59
C ALA A 185 3.16 -5.14 -2.79
N LEU A 186 2.64 -5.36 -4.00
CA LEU A 186 3.47 -5.49 -5.19
C LEU A 186 4.08 -4.16 -5.69
N ILE A 187 3.40 -3.03 -5.50
CA ILE A 187 3.79 -1.77 -6.17
C ILE A 187 5.15 -1.25 -5.71
N GLY A 188 5.52 -1.42 -4.44
CA GLY A 188 6.85 -1.03 -3.92
C GLY A 188 7.97 -1.76 -4.65
N PRO A 189 8.03 -3.11 -4.61
CA PRO A 189 9.01 -3.88 -5.37
C PRO A 189 9.03 -3.55 -6.87
N VAL A 190 7.86 -3.34 -7.48
CA VAL A 190 7.76 -2.94 -8.89
C VAL A 190 8.39 -1.56 -9.15
N THR A 191 8.17 -0.56 -8.29
CA THR A 191 8.81 0.75 -8.47
C THR A 191 10.34 0.66 -8.43
N ASN A 192 10.90 -0.17 -7.55
CA ASN A 192 12.34 -0.39 -7.50
C ASN A 192 12.84 -1.13 -8.74
N LEU A 193 12.11 -2.14 -9.24
CA LEU A 193 12.45 -2.78 -10.52
C LEU A 193 12.47 -1.75 -11.67
N VAL A 194 11.44 -0.91 -11.78
CA VAL A 194 11.37 0.12 -12.82
C VAL A 194 12.52 1.11 -12.72
N MET A 195 12.81 1.61 -11.51
CA MET A 195 13.95 2.52 -11.30
C MET A 195 15.28 1.83 -11.62
N GLY A 196 15.48 0.61 -11.17
CA GLY A 196 16.73 -0.11 -11.39
C GLY A 196 16.95 -0.51 -12.85
N PHE A 197 15.93 -0.95 -13.59
CA PHE A 197 16.03 -1.16 -15.04
C PHE A 197 16.27 0.16 -15.79
N SER A 198 15.70 1.27 -15.33
CA SER A 198 15.98 2.59 -15.90
C SER A 198 17.44 2.99 -15.70
N PHE A 199 17.99 2.76 -14.50
CA PHE A 199 19.41 2.98 -14.25
C PHE A 199 20.31 2.04 -15.05
N LEU A 200 19.94 0.77 -15.18
CA LEU A 200 20.67 -0.18 -16.02
C LEU A 200 20.67 0.27 -17.49
N LEU A 201 19.55 0.76 -18.01
CA LEU A 201 19.50 1.30 -19.35
C LEU A 201 20.41 2.54 -19.49
N LEU A 202 20.37 3.45 -18.52
CA LEU A 202 21.21 4.65 -18.52
C LEU A 202 22.71 4.33 -18.42
N SER A 203 23.11 3.29 -17.69
CA SER A 203 24.53 2.91 -17.60
C SER A 203 25.11 2.47 -18.95
N LEU A 204 24.28 1.95 -19.86
CA LEU A 204 24.69 1.58 -21.22
C LEU A 204 24.93 2.79 -22.14
N PHE A 205 24.26 3.92 -21.89
CA PHE A 205 24.37 5.11 -22.74
C PHE A 205 25.36 6.17 -22.22
N TYR A 206 25.66 6.19 -20.92
CA TYR A 206 26.47 7.25 -20.30
C TYR A 206 27.74 6.69 -19.63
N SER A 207 28.90 6.79 -20.31
CA SER A 207 30.16 6.20 -19.83
C SER A 207 30.70 6.81 -18.53
N SER A 208 30.66 8.14 -18.35
CA SER A 208 31.19 8.80 -17.14
C SER A 208 30.32 8.62 -15.89
N TYR A 209 29.02 8.37 -16.06
CA TYR A 209 28.08 8.13 -14.96
C TYR A 209 27.74 6.65 -14.75
N SER A 210 28.27 5.79 -15.62
CA SER A 210 28.07 4.34 -15.60
C SER A 210 28.23 3.73 -14.20
N PRO A 211 29.26 4.07 -13.38
CA PRO A 211 29.41 3.47 -12.05
C PRO A 211 28.24 3.78 -11.10
N TYR A 212 27.73 5.02 -11.12
CA TYR A 212 26.60 5.41 -10.27
C TYR A 212 25.30 4.75 -10.74
N PHE A 213 25.08 4.68 -12.06
CA PHE A 213 23.89 4.06 -12.63
C PHE A 213 23.90 2.54 -12.44
N ALA A 214 25.03 1.86 -12.67
CA ALA A 214 25.18 0.43 -12.38
C ALA A 214 24.94 0.14 -10.89
N THR A 215 25.56 0.94 -10.00
CA THR A 215 25.31 0.85 -8.55
C THR A 215 23.83 1.08 -8.21
N GLY A 216 23.17 2.04 -8.85
CA GLY A 216 21.75 2.31 -8.66
C GLY A 216 20.85 1.19 -9.16
N ALA A 217 21.20 0.55 -10.27
CA ALA A 217 20.51 -0.63 -10.79
C ALA A 217 20.64 -1.81 -9.82
N SER A 218 21.86 -2.14 -9.39
CA SER A 218 22.13 -3.19 -8.42
C SER A 218 21.40 -2.93 -7.10
N PHE A 219 21.51 -1.72 -6.54
CA PHE A 219 20.89 -1.39 -5.25
C PHE A 219 19.36 -1.47 -5.30
N ASN A 220 18.72 -0.98 -6.37
CA ASN A 220 17.27 -1.11 -6.55
C ASN A 220 16.84 -2.58 -6.69
N GLY A 221 17.60 -3.37 -7.45
CA GLY A 221 17.41 -4.82 -7.54
C GLY A 221 17.52 -5.50 -6.17
N TRP A 222 18.52 -5.10 -5.37
CA TRP A 222 18.74 -5.61 -4.02
C TRP A 222 17.58 -5.26 -3.07
N ILE A 223 17.11 -4.00 -3.03
CA ILE A 223 15.96 -3.62 -2.19
C ILE A 223 14.68 -4.35 -2.61
N ALA A 224 14.44 -4.46 -3.92
CA ALA A 224 13.29 -5.19 -4.44
C ALA A 224 13.35 -6.67 -4.03
N MET A 225 14.51 -7.30 -4.22
CA MET A 225 14.75 -8.70 -3.86
C MET A 225 14.56 -8.91 -2.35
N PHE A 226 15.14 -8.04 -1.51
CA PHE A 226 15.02 -8.13 -0.06
C PHE A 226 13.56 -8.01 0.40
N ASN A 227 12.81 -7.04 -0.09
CA ASN A 227 11.39 -6.88 0.26
C ASN A 227 10.51 -8.00 -0.28
N LEU A 228 10.96 -8.76 -1.28
CA LEU A 228 10.24 -9.92 -1.82
C LEU A 228 10.53 -11.22 -1.05
N ILE A 229 11.43 -11.22 -0.07
CA ILE A 229 11.64 -12.37 0.81
C ILE A 229 10.34 -12.62 1.59
N PRO A 230 9.75 -13.84 1.56
CA PRO A 230 8.48 -14.14 2.21
C PRO A 230 8.69 -14.39 3.71
N LEU A 231 9.05 -13.33 4.45
CA LEU A 231 9.29 -13.38 5.88
C LEU A 231 8.70 -12.16 6.59
N GLY A 232 7.88 -12.42 7.61
CA GLY A 232 7.42 -11.41 8.57
C GLY A 232 6.67 -10.25 7.91
N VAL A 233 7.19 -9.03 8.12
CA VAL A 233 6.54 -7.77 7.71
C VAL A 233 6.83 -7.35 6.26
N LEU A 234 7.75 -8.05 5.59
CA LEU A 234 8.17 -7.77 4.22
C LEU A 234 7.03 -8.01 3.21
N ASP A 235 7.06 -7.30 2.09
CA ASP A 235 5.97 -7.37 1.10
C ASP A 235 5.86 -8.70 0.38
N GLY A 236 6.98 -9.42 0.26
CA GLY A 236 7.07 -10.75 -0.33
C GLY A 236 6.09 -11.73 0.30
N GLN A 237 5.90 -11.67 1.62
CA GLN A 237 4.95 -12.51 2.32
C GLN A 237 3.53 -12.26 1.83
N LYS A 238 3.13 -10.99 1.76
CA LYS A 238 1.79 -10.55 1.32
C LYS A 238 1.55 -10.91 -0.15
N ILE A 239 2.57 -10.76 -1.00
CA ILE A 239 2.46 -11.06 -2.44
C ILE A 239 2.39 -12.58 -2.66
N LEU A 240 3.21 -13.37 -1.96
CA LEU A 240 3.20 -14.83 -2.05
C LEU A 240 1.85 -15.41 -1.65
N GLU A 241 1.27 -14.89 -0.56
CA GLU A 241 -0.08 -15.25 -0.13
C GLU A 241 -1.16 -14.83 -1.14
N TRP A 242 -1.00 -13.69 -1.81
CA TRP A 242 -1.96 -13.22 -2.80
C TRP A 242 -1.88 -14.00 -4.13
N ASN A 243 -0.69 -14.14 -4.70
CA ASN A 243 -0.44 -14.81 -5.97
C ASN A 243 1.03 -15.28 -6.09
N LYS A 244 1.23 -16.60 -5.96
CA LYS A 244 2.55 -17.25 -6.03
C LYS A 244 3.27 -17.03 -7.36
N LEU A 245 2.54 -16.98 -8.48
CA LEU A 245 3.13 -16.76 -9.80
C LEU A 245 3.66 -15.34 -9.94
N VAL A 246 2.87 -14.35 -9.50
CA VAL A 246 3.30 -12.94 -9.50
C VAL A 246 4.51 -12.76 -8.59
N TRP A 247 4.51 -13.36 -7.41
CA TRP A 247 5.69 -13.37 -6.53
C TRP A 247 6.92 -13.95 -7.23
N ALA A 248 6.80 -15.14 -7.83
CA ALA A 248 7.90 -15.85 -8.49
C ALA A 248 8.50 -15.06 -9.66
N ILE A 249 7.66 -14.44 -10.49
CA ILE A 249 8.13 -13.59 -11.60
C ILE A 249 8.84 -12.35 -11.05
N THR A 250 8.29 -11.71 -10.03
CA THR A 250 8.84 -10.46 -9.49
C THR A 250 10.17 -10.70 -8.77
N ILE A 251 10.31 -11.78 -7.98
CA ILE A 251 11.58 -12.13 -7.33
C ILE A 251 12.64 -12.51 -8.36
N ALA A 252 12.28 -13.26 -9.40
CA ALA A 252 13.21 -13.61 -10.48
C ALA A 252 13.71 -12.37 -11.22
N ALA A 253 12.81 -11.41 -11.52
CA ALA A 253 13.20 -10.14 -12.13
C ALA A 253 14.13 -9.32 -11.22
N ALA A 254 13.85 -9.28 -9.90
CA ALA A 254 14.69 -8.57 -8.93
C ALA A 254 16.08 -9.19 -8.80
N MET A 255 16.16 -10.53 -8.73
CA MET A 255 17.43 -11.26 -8.70
C MET A 255 18.23 -11.04 -9.99
N GLY A 256 17.59 -11.14 -11.15
CA GLY A 256 18.23 -10.89 -12.44
C GLY A 256 18.79 -9.48 -12.54
N LEU A 257 18.00 -8.47 -12.16
CA LEU A 257 18.44 -7.07 -12.12
C LEU A 257 19.60 -6.85 -11.14
N PHE A 258 19.55 -7.46 -9.95
CA PHE A 258 20.62 -7.36 -8.96
C PHE A 258 21.93 -7.94 -9.49
N ILE A 259 21.90 -9.14 -10.08
CA ILE A 259 23.08 -9.82 -10.62
C ILE A 259 23.64 -9.02 -11.80
N ILE A 260 22.80 -8.64 -12.78
CA ILE A 260 23.25 -7.91 -13.97
C ILE A 260 23.81 -6.53 -13.59
N GLY A 261 23.18 -5.82 -12.66
CA GLY A 261 23.67 -4.51 -12.22
C GLY A 261 24.92 -4.57 -11.34
N TYR A 262 25.23 -5.74 -10.76
CA TYR A 262 26.42 -5.94 -9.92
C TYR A 262 27.66 -6.34 -10.72
N LEU A 263 27.47 -7.05 -11.84
CA LEU A 263 28.53 -7.44 -12.78
C LEU A 263 29.05 -6.24 -13.58
#